data_AF-A0A0D6Z768-F1
#
_entry.id   AF-A0A0D6Z768-F1
#
_cell.length_a   1.000
_cell.length_b   1.000
_cell.length_c   1.000
_cell.angle_alpha   90.00
_cell.angle_beta   90.00
_cell.angle_gamma   90.00
#
_symmetry.space_group_name_H-M   'P 1'
#
loop_
_entity.id
_entity.type
_entity.pdbx_description
1 polymer ?
#
loop_
_entity_poly.entity_id
_entity_poly.type
_entity_poly.pdbx_seq_one_letter_code
_entity_poly.pdbx_strand_id
1 'polypeptide(L)' 'MFDDDFDIDDGVYAVPSHYKVKVRALLEYCKSKNVDVEDLTEEEIKQFVVYKKNPLLEDD' A
#
# COMPACT_ATOMS: atom_id res chain seq x y z
N MET A 1 -13.74 -25.18 11.06
CA MET A 1 -14.36 -23.84 11.06
C MET A 1 -13.21 -22.89 11.28
N PHE A 2 -12.75 -22.27 10.19
CA PHE A 2 -11.84 -21.15 10.30
C PHE A 2 -12.76 -19.95 10.49
N ASP A 3 -12.72 -19.34 11.67
CA ASP A 3 -13.37 -18.05 11.91
C ASP A 3 -12.74 -17.04 10.93
N ASP A 4 -13.37 -16.93 9.76
CA ASP A 4 -13.03 -16.05 8.62
C ASP A 4 -13.49 -14.62 8.94
N ASP A 5 -13.10 -14.13 10.12
CA ASP A 5 -13.20 -12.73 10.54
C ASP A 5 -11.76 -12.20 10.65
N PHE A 6 -10.97 -12.49 9.63
CA PHE A 6 -9.72 -11.78 9.40
C PHE A 6 -10.07 -10.68 8.39
N ASP A 7 -10.69 -9.62 8.90
CA ASP A 7 -10.75 -8.29 8.29
C ASP A 7 -9.33 -7.78 8.02
N ILE A 8 -8.62 -8.38 7.04
CA ILE A 8 -7.52 -7.70 6.37
C ILE A 8 -8.16 -6.70 5.42
N ASP A 9 -8.61 -5.61 6.00
CA ASP A 9 -9.00 -4.40 5.29
C ASP A 9 -7.89 -4.08 4.26
N ASP A 10 -8.26 -4.15 2.98
CA ASP A 10 -7.49 -3.69 1.82
C ASP A 10 -6.21 -4.45 1.38
N GLY A 11 -5.95 -5.67 1.86
CA GLY A 11 -4.83 -6.48 1.33
C GLY A 11 -3.45 -5.80 1.47
N VAL A 12 -3.26 -5.13 2.61
CA VAL A 12 -2.04 -4.39 2.94
C VAL A 12 -0.92 -5.36 3.33
N TYR A 13 0.14 -5.46 2.52
CA TYR A 13 1.34 -6.24 2.85
C TYR A 13 2.44 -5.34 3.44
N ALA A 14 3.17 -5.86 4.43
CA ALA A 14 4.24 -5.16 5.12
C ALA A 14 5.61 -5.48 4.48
N VAL A 15 6.34 -4.46 4.05
CA VAL A 15 7.78 -4.51 3.78
C VAL A 15 8.40 -3.19 4.25
N PRO A 16 9.69 -3.18 4.60
CA PRO A 16 10.19 -3.07 5.99
C PRO A 16 9.67 -1.86 6.79
N SER A 17 9.12 -2.14 7.98
CA SER A 17 8.76 -1.33 9.18
C SER A 17 8.26 0.13 9.11
N HIS A 18 8.48 0.90 8.05
CA HIS A 18 8.19 2.35 8.01
C HIS A 18 6.99 2.73 7.10
N TYR A 19 6.63 1.89 6.14
CA TYR A 19 5.51 2.15 5.25
C TYR A 19 4.71 0.88 4.94
N LYS A 20 3.48 1.09 4.52
CA LYS A 20 2.52 0.09 4.09
C LYS A 20 2.11 0.44 2.66
N VAL A 21 1.80 -0.55 1.83
CA VAL A 21 1.32 -0.29 0.46
C VAL A 21 -0.06 -0.91 0.27
N LYS A 22 -0.99 -0.16 -0.31
CA LYS A 22 -2.32 -0.65 -0.69
C LYS A 22 -2.24 -1.39 -2.02
N VAL A 23 -1.84 -2.65 -1.98
CA VAL A 23 -1.56 -3.46 -3.17
C VAL A 23 -2.82 -3.68 -4.00
N ARG A 24 -3.99 -3.87 -3.39
CA ARG A 24 -5.26 -4.06 -4.14
C ARG A 24 -5.59 -2.83 -4.99
N ALA A 25 -5.59 -1.65 -4.37
CA ALA A 25 -5.84 -0.39 -5.07
C ALA A 25 -4.81 -0.11 -6.16
N LEU A 26 -3.52 -0.39 -5.90
CA LEU A 26 -2.45 -0.28 -6.90
C LEU A 26 -2.70 -1.19 -8.11
N LEU A 27 -3.04 -2.46 -7.88
CA LEU A 27 -3.30 -3.42 -8.96
C LEU A 27 -4.55 -3.07 -9.76
N GLU A 28 -5.61 -2.56 -9.12
CA GLU A 28 -6.80 -2.07 -9.83
C GLU A 28 -6.49 -0.84 -10.70
N TYR A 29 -5.64 0.06 -10.20
CA TYR A 29 -5.16 1.20 -10.97
C TYR A 29 -4.36 0.78 -12.21
N CYS A 30 -3.41 -0.14 -12.03
CA CYS A 30 -2.65 -0.76 -13.12
C CYS A 30 -3.57 -1.40 -14.17
N LYS A 31 -4.56 -2.20 -13.73
CA LYS A 31 -5.53 -2.84 -14.63
C LYS A 31 -6.37 -1.84 -15.41
N SER A 32 -6.82 -0.76 -14.77
CA SER A 32 -7.62 0.30 -15.40
C SER A 32 -6.82 1.04 -16.49
N LYS A 33 -5.52 1.24 -16.26
CA LYS A 33 -4.60 1.88 -17.21
C LYS A 33 -3.96 0.94 -18.23
N ASN A 34 -4.12 -0.37 -18.04
CA ASN A 34 -3.44 -1.40 -18.84
C ASN A 34 -1.90 -1.25 -18.80
N VAL A 35 -1.36 -0.89 -17.63
CA VAL A 35 0.08 -0.74 -17.36
C VAL A 35 0.50 -1.69 -16.24
N ASP A 36 1.75 -2.10 -16.24
CA ASP A 36 2.29 -2.91 -15.13
C ASP A 36 2.74 -2.02 -13.98
N VAL A 37 2.98 -2.62 -12.80
CA VAL A 37 3.43 -1.87 -11.61
C VAL A 37 4.81 -1.24 -11.86
N GLU A 38 5.64 -1.91 -12.67
CA GLU A 38 6.99 -1.47 -13.04
C GLU A 38 6.98 -0.25 -13.97
N ASP A 39 5.89 -0.02 -14.70
CA ASP A 39 5.70 1.13 -15.59
C ASP A 39 5.13 2.36 -14.86
N LEU A 40 4.72 2.22 -13.59
CA LEU A 40 4.23 3.33 -12.81
C LEU A 40 5.36 4.26 -12.36
N THR A 41 5.09 5.56 -12.43
CA THR A 41 6.00 6.55 -11.86
C THR A 41 6.00 6.49 -10.33
N GLU A 42 7.09 6.94 -9.71
CA GLU A 42 7.17 7.04 -8.25
C GLU A 42 6.03 7.87 -7.65
N GLU A 43 5.56 8.92 -8.35
CA GLU A 43 4.43 9.74 -7.92
C GLU A 43 3.12 8.96 -7.91
N GLU A 44 2.90 8.12 -8.93
CA GLU A 44 1.74 7.25 -9.01
C GLU A 44 1.79 6.09 -8.02
N ILE A 45 2.97 5.64 -7.60
CA ILE A 45 3.09 4.63 -6.56
C ILE A 45 2.86 5.25 -5.18
N LYS A 46 3.36 6.48 -4.95
CA LYS A 46 3.27 7.20 -3.66
C LYS A 46 1.83 7.40 -3.17
N GLN A 47 0.85 7.58 -4.05
CA GLN A 47 -0.58 7.64 -3.66
C GLN A 47 -1.09 6.36 -3.00
N PHE A 48 -0.45 5.21 -3.25
CA PHE A 48 -0.79 3.92 -2.63
C PHE A 48 0.12 3.57 -1.44
N VAL A 49 1.14 4.38 -1.16
CA VAL A 49 2.04 4.21 -0.02
C VAL A 49 1.47 4.94 1.20
N VAL A 50 1.12 4.16 2.22
CA VAL A 50 0.72 4.65 3.54
C VAL A 50 1.94 4.64 4.45
N TYR A 51 2.54 5.81 4.66
CA TYR A 51 3.59 5.96 5.66
C TYR A 51 2.98 5.81 7.05
N LYS A 52 3.55 4.91 7.87
CA LYS A 52 3.18 4.89 9.29
C LYS A 52 3.85 6.12 9.88
N LYS A 53 3.05 7.12 10.31
CA LYS A 53 3.56 8.31 11.00
C LYS A 53 4.44 7.80 12.14
N ASN A 54 5.75 7.96 12.04
CA ASN A 54 6.66 7.51 13.08
C ASN A 54 6.58 8.59 14.17
N PRO A 55 6.08 8.30 15.38
CA PRO A 55 5.97 9.29 16.45
C PRO A 55 7.33 9.81 16.96
N LEU A 56 8.44 9.42 16.31
CA LEU A 56 9.81 9.83 16.60
C LEU A 56 10.41 10.76 15.52
N LEU A 57 9.60 11.20 14.55
CA LEU A 57 9.97 12.17 13.50
C LEU A 57 9.05 13.40 13.52
N GLU A 58 8.43 13.70 14.65
CA GLU A 58 7.95 15.04 14.97
C GLU A 58 8.91 15.51 16.07
N ASP A 59 9.92 16.30 15.71
CA ASP A 59 10.67 17.26 16.55
C ASP A 59 11.97 17.68 15.81
N ASP A 60 11.85 18.69 14.92
CA ASP A 60 12.63 19.95 14.82
C ASP A 60 12.38 20.65 13.47
#